data_AF-A0A2T0XYF7-F1
#
_entry.id   AF-A0A2T0XYF7-F1
#
_cell.length_a   1.000
_cell.length_b   1.000
_cell.length_c   1.000
_cell.angle_alpha   90.00
_cell.angle_beta   90.00
_cell.angle_gamma   90.00
#
_symmetry.space_group_name_H-M   'P 1'
#
loop_
_entity.id
_entity.type
_entity.pdbx_description
1 polymer ?
#
loop_
_entity_poly.entity_id
_entity_poly.type
_entity_poly.pdbx_seq_one_letter_code
_entity_poly.pdbx_strand_id
1 'polypeptide(L)'
;MDFSIIILFVVLAALMFFMSSRTRKQQKQQAEFRAALAPGQEVMTGSGMVGTVVEIDDESDTVTIETTPGTRTRWLRAAVAKRTDTAVEAEDAEETDTTGTSDDAGSIASADGHVEVPDDLSGLDTAQREHLENKRRENGETEDK
;
A
#
# COMPACT_ATOMS: atom_id res chain seq x y z
N MET A 1 11.15 -18.73 -48.65
CA MET A 1 10.54 -18.24 -47.41
C MET A 1 11.61 -18.32 -46.34
N ASP A 2 12.00 -17.18 -45.79
CA ASP A 2 13.21 -17.07 -44.98
C ASP A 2 13.07 -17.84 -43.66
N PHE A 3 13.90 -18.86 -43.47
CA PHE A 3 13.95 -19.65 -42.23
C PHE A 3 14.13 -18.78 -40.99
N SER A 4 14.81 -17.63 -41.13
CA SER A 4 14.97 -16.62 -40.08
C SER A 4 13.63 -16.03 -39.61
N ILE A 5 12.68 -15.80 -40.51
CA ILE A 5 11.34 -15.33 -40.15
C ILE A 5 10.59 -16.43 -39.39
N ILE A 6 10.69 -17.69 -39.84
CA ILE A 6 10.06 -18.83 -39.19
C ILE A 6 10.63 -19.01 -37.77
N ILE A 7 11.94 -18.94 -37.60
CA ILE A 7 12.62 -19.05 -36.30
C ILE A 7 12.19 -17.90 -35.36
N LEU A 8 12.10 -16.67 -35.87
CA LEU A 8 11.62 -15.52 -35.09
C LEU A 8 10.19 -15.74 -34.57
N PHE A 9 9.28 -16.22 -35.42
CA PHE A 9 7.91 -16.52 -35.02
C PHE A 9 7.82 -17.65 -33.98
N VAL A 10 8.66 -18.67 -34.11
CA VAL A 10 8.72 -19.78 -33.14
C VAL A 10 9.22 -19.30 -31.77
N VAL A 11 10.25 -18.46 -31.74
CA VAL A 11 10.76 -17.87 -30.48
C VAL A 11 9.71 -16.96 -29.83
N LEU A 12 9.05 -16.11 -30.62
CA LEU A 12 7.99 -15.24 -30.12
C LEU A 12 6.80 -16.04 -29.55
N ALA A 13 6.38 -17.10 -30.23
CA ALA A 13 5.32 -17.99 -29.75
C ALA A 13 5.70 -18.70 -28.45
N ALA A 14 6.96 -19.16 -28.32
CA ALA A 14 7.47 -19.78 -27.10
C ALA A 14 7.48 -18.80 -25.92
N LEU A 15 7.93 -17.55 -26.13
CA LEU A 15 7.92 -16.50 -25.12
C LEU A 15 6.49 -16.13 -24.68
N MET A 16 5.57 -15.95 -25.63
CA MET A 16 4.15 -15.70 -25.30
C MET A 16 3.51 -16.87 -24.56
N PHE A 17 3.83 -18.12 -24.91
CA PHE A 17 3.29 -19.29 -24.21
C PHE A 17 3.79 -19.37 -22.77
N PHE A 18 5.09 -19.15 -22.57
CA PHE A 18 5.70 -19.12 -21.23
C PHE A 18 5.13 -17.99 -20.36
N MET A 19 5.03 -16.78 -20.92
CA MET A 19 4.49 -15.62 -20.23
C MET A 19 2.98 -15.75 -19.95
N SER A 20 2.20 -16.27 -20.91
CA SER A 20 0.76 -16.53 -20.72
C SER A 20 0.50 -17.53 -19.60
N SER A 21 1.36 -18.55 -19.44
CA SER A 21 1.25 -19.50 -18.34
C SER A 21 1.46 -18.81 -16.98
N ARG A 22 2.45 -17.90 -16.87
CA ARG A 22 2.68 -17.12 -15.64
C ARG A 22 1.54 -16.15 -15.33
N THR A 23 1.05 -15.41 -16.33
CA THR A 23 -0.03 -14.43 -16.14
C THR A 23 -1.36 -15.09 -15.76
N ARG A 24 -1.67 -16.26 -16.34
CA ARG A 24 -2.89 -17.01 -15.99
C ARG A 24 -2.89 -17.47 -14.53
N LYS A 25 -1.74 -17.82 -13.95
CA LYS A 25 -1.63 -18.20 -12.53
C LYS A 25 -1.94 -17.02 -11.61
N GLN A 26 -1.37 -15.84 -11.89
CA GLN A 26 -1.62 -14.63 -11.10
C GLN A 26 -3.10 -14.21 -11.15
N GLN A 27 -3.73 -14.26 -12.33
CA GLN A 27 -5.15 -13.93 -12.46
C GLN A 27 -6.06 -14.93 -11.75
N LYS A 28 -5.71 -16.22 -11.78
CA LYS A 28 -6.45 -17.25 -11.04
C LYS A 28 -6.35 -17.04 -9.54
N GLN A 29 -5.17 -16.74 -9.00
CA GLN A 29 -5.01 -16.48 -7.56
C GLN A 29 -5.83 -15.27 -7.10
N GLN A 30 -5.87 -14.20 -7.90
CA GLN A 30 -6.70 -13.03 -7.60
C GLN A 30 -8.20 -13.37 -7.68
N ALA A 31 -8.61 -14.17 -8.66
CA ALA A 31 -10.00 -14.62 -8.80
C ALA A 31 -10.41 -15.60 -7.69
N GLU A 32 -9.51 -16.48 -7.25
CA GLU A 32 -9.72 -17.44 -6.17
C GLU A 32 -9.80 -16.73 -4.81
N PHE A 33 -8.96 -15.72 -4.56
CA PHE A 33 -9.09 -14.87 -3.38
C PHE A 33 -10.45 -14.13 -3.36
N ARG A 34 -10.89 -13.68 -4.54
CA ARG A 34 -12.24 -13.13 -4.78
C ARG A 34 -13.36 -14.18 -4.79
N ALA A 35 -13.10 -15.48 -4.75
CA ALA A 35 -14.13 -16.50 -4.60
C ALA A 35 -14.17 -17.05 -3.17
N ALA A 36 -13.08 -16.87 -2.42
CA ALA A 36 -12.86 -17.45 -1.10
C ALA A 36 -13.43 -16.63 0.07
N LEU A 37 -13.90 -15.40 -0.20
CA LEU A 37 -14.51 -14.51 0.78
C LEU A 37 -16.02 -14.77 0.83
N ALA A 38 -16.48 -15.29 1.98
CA ALA A 38 -17.88 -15.51 2.28
C ALA A 38 -18.27 -14.78 3.58
N PRO A 39 -19.55 -14.36 3.73
CA PRO A 39 -20.06 -13.87 5.00
C PRO A 39 -19.90 -14.92 6.10
N GLY A 40 -19.52 -14.48 7.30
CA GLY A 40 -19.26 -15.32 8.47
C GLY A 40 -17.80 -15.71 8.69
N GLN A 41 -16.90 -15.41 7.75
CA GLN A 41 -15.47 -15.75 7.87
C GLN A 41 -14.70 -14.68 8.65
N GLU A 42 -13.78 -15.12 9.51
CA GLU A 42 -12.79 -14.23 10.13
C GLU A 42 -11.67 -13.88 9.14
N VAL A 43 -11.39 -12.59 9.02
CA VAL A 43 -10.41 -12.03 8.10
C VAL A 43 -9.51 -11.02 8.79
N MET A 44 -8.30 -10.88 8.25
CA MET A 44 -7.34 -9.85 8.63
C MET A 44 -7.13 -8.90 7.44
N THR A 45 -7.27 -7.60 7.70
CA THR A 45 -6.95 -6.55 6.73
C THR A 45 -5.43 -6.35 6.63
N GLY A 46 -4.98 -5.69 5.55
CA GLY A 46 -3.55 -5.39 5.36
C GLY A 46 -2.92 -4.51 6.46
N SER A 47 -3.73 -3.74 7.21
CA SER A 47 -3.27 -2.93 8.34
C SER A 47 -3.21 -3.70 9.66
N GLY A 48 -3.56 -5.00 9.68
CA GLY A 48 -3.57 -5.83 10.88
C GLY A 48 -4.87 -5.81 11.68
N MET A 49 -5.94 -5.21 11.14
CA MET A 49 -7.27 -5.28 11.77
C MET A 49 -7.89 -6.65 11.52
N VAL A 50 -8.44 -7.27 12.57
CA VAL A 50 -9.16 -8.55 12.49
C VAL A 50 -10.65 -8.29 12.69
N GLY A 51 -11.49 -9.04 11.97
CA GLY A 51 -12.92 -9.00 12.15
C GLY A 51 -13.63 -10.06 11.33
N THR A 52 -14.95 -10.14 11.48
CA THR A 52 -15.79 -11.08 10.76
C THR A 52 -16.49 -10.38 9.60
N VAL A 53 -16.52 -11.00 8.42
CA VAL A 53 -17.28 -10.48 7.27
C VAL A 53 -18.77 -10.68 7.53
N VAL A 54 -19.57 -9.61 7.51
CA VAL A 54 -21.02 -9.67 7.71
C VAL A 54 -21.77 -9.62 6.39
N GLU A 55 -21.27 -8.84 5.44
CA GLU A 55 -21.91 -8.61 4.15
C GLU A 55 -20.84 -8.35 3.08
N ILE A 56 -21.14 -8.79 1.85
CA ILE A 56 -20.33 -8.56 0.67
C ILE A 56 -21.23 -7.92 -0.38
N ASP A 57 -20.79 -6.80 -0.94
CA ASP A 57 -21.45 -6.07 -2.01
C ASP A 57 -20.64 -6.26 -3.30
N ASP A 58 -21.10 -7.15 -4.17
CA ASP A 58 -20.42 -7.49 -5.43
C ASP A 58 -20.50 -6.36 -6.47
N GLU A 59 -21.51 -5.47 -6.37
CA GLU A 59 -21.67 -4.34 -7.30
C GLU A 59 -20.62 -3.25 -7.07
N SER A 60 -20.28 -2.97 -5.82
CA SER A 60 -19.33 -1.93 -5.43
C SER A 60 -17.94 -2.48 -5.04
N ASP A 61 -17.73 -3.80 -5.10
CA ASP A 61 -16.53 -4.50 -4.62
C ASP A 61 -16.18 -4.11 -3.16
N THR A 62 -17.21 -3.99 -2.31
CA THR A 62 -17.03 -3.64 -0.89
C THR A 62 -17.42 -4.79 0.03
N VAL A 63 -16.78 -4.82 1.21
CA VAL A 63 -17.05 -5.80 2.26
C VAL A 63 -17.33 -5.07 3.57
N THR A 64 -18.32 -5.54 4.32
CA THR A 64 -18.63 -5.03 5.65
C THR A 64 -18.02 -5.96 6.68
N ILE A 65 -17.10 -5.43 7.49
CA ILE A 65 -16.39 -6.16 8.53
C ILE A 65 -16.88 -5.68 9.90
N GLU A 66 -17.17 -6.64 10.77
CA GLU A 66 -17.55 -6.42 12.17
C GLU A 66 -16.41 -6.90 13.09
N THR A 67 -15.82 -5.98 13.85
CA THR A 67 -14.70 -6.28 14.77
C THR A 67 -15.17 -6.47 16.21
N THR A 68 -16.26 -5.81 16.58
CA THR A 68 -16.85 -5.84 17.93
C THR A 68 -18.37 -5.84 17.75
N PRO A 69 -19.15 -6.44 18.66
CA PRO A 69 -20.59 -6.54 18.48
C PRO A 69 -21.22 -5.16 18.26
N GLY A 70 -21.83 -4.95 17.09
CA GLY A 70 -22.47 -3.69 16.72
C GLY A 70 -21.59 -2.64 16.03
N THR A 71 -20.27 -2.88 15.91
CA THR A 71 -19.36 -1.98 15.16
C THR A 71 -19.09 -2.56 13.78
N ARG A 72 -19.77 -2.00 12.77
CA ARG A 72 -19.62 -2.39 11.36
C ARG A 72 -18.90 -1.31 10.59
N THR A 73 -17.91 -1.72 9.80
CA THR A 73 -17.12 -0.83 8.96
C THR A 73 -17.08 -1.38 7.54
N ARG A 74 -17.21 -0.49 6.56
CA ARG A 74 -17.20 -0.87 5.14
C ARG A 74 -15.81 -0.60 4.56
N TRP A 75 -15.26 -1.61 3.90
CA TRP A 75 -13.93 -1.59 3.30
C TRP A 75 -14.02 -2.03 1.86
N LEU A 76 -13.02 -1.67 1.06
CA LEU A 76 -12.83 -2.29 -0.24
C LEU A 76 -12.42 -3.75 -0.04
N ARG A 77 -12.86 -4.62 -0.94
CA ARG A 77 -12.51 -6.04 -0.90
C ARG A 77 -11.01 -6.27 -0.99
N ALA A 78 -10.30 -5.40 -1.72
CA ALA A 78 -8.85 -5.38 -1.82
C ALA A 78 -8.12 -5.09 -0.48
N ALA A 79 -8.81 -4.57 0.53
CA ALA A 79 -8.21 -4.32 1.85
C ALA A 79 -8.06 -5.59 2.70
N VAL A 80 -8.74 -6.69 2.33
CA VAL A 80 -8.61 -7.98 3.01
C VAL A 80 -7.32 -8.64 2.54
N ALA A 81 -6.44 -8.97 3.48
CA ALA A 81 -5.12 -9.55 3.17
C ALA A 81 -5.11 -11.07 3.35
N LYS A 82 -5.72 -11.58 4.43
CA LYS A 82 -5.66 -13.00 4.79
C LYS A 82 -6.95 -13.45 5.49
N ARG A 83 -7.28 -14.73 5.40
CA ARG A 83 -8.32 -15.37 6.21
C ARG A 83 -7.67 -15.97 7.46
N THR A 84 -8.30 -15.82 8.62
CA THR A 84 -7.75 -16.34 9.88
C THR A 84 -8.24 -17.74 10.22
N ASP A 85 -9.36 -18.18 9.63
CA ASP A 85 -10.01 -19.48 9.93
C ASP A 85 -9.32 -20.73 9.35
N THR A 86 -8.22 -20.59 8.61
CA THR A 86 -7.47 -21.76 8.15
C THR A 86 -6.54 -22.25 9.25
N ALA A 87 -7.08 -23.09 10.14
CA ALA A 87 -6.27 -24.03 10.89
C ALA A 87 -5.49 -24.93 9.91
N VAL A 88 -4.18 -24.68 9.80
CA VAL A 88 -3.15 -25.56 9.23
C VAL A 88 -3.42 -26.09 7.81
N GLU A 89 -3.03 -25.29 6.81
CA GLU A 89 -2.32 -25.81 5.65
C GLU A 89 -1.40 -24.70 5.13
N ALA A 90 -0.19 -24.71 5.68
CA ALA A 90 0.92 -23.94 5.18
C ALA A 90 1.39 -24.60 3.87
N GLU A 91 0.91 -24.11 2.73
CA GLU A 91 1.64 -24.24 1.47
C GLU A 91 1.74 -22.86 0.79
N ASP A 92 3.01 -22.45 0.66
CA ASP A 92 3.54 -21.40 -0.22
C ASP A 92 3.20 -19.94 0.11
N ALA A 93 3.84 -19.46 1.18
CA ALA A 93 4.22 -18.04 1.27
C ALA A 93 5.45 -17.80 0.38
N GLU A 94 5.25 -17.52 -0.91
CA GLU A 94 6.30 -16.83 -1.68
C GLU A 94 6.37 -15.38 -1.18
N GLU A 95 7.52 -15.06 -0.58
CA GLU A 95 7.96 -13.72 -0.20
C GLU A 95 7.75 -12.75 -1.38
N THR A 96 6.75 -11.87 -1.26
CA THR A 96 6.69 -10.68 -2.10
C THR A 96 7.68 -9.69 -1.52
N ASP A 97 8.89 -9.75 -2.08
CA ASP A 97 9.94 -8.75 -2.02
C ASP A 97 9.34 -7.36 -2.34
N THR A 98 8.90 -6.63 -1.30
CA THR A 98 8.60 -5.21 -1.37
C THR A 98 9.92 -4.46 -1.56
N THR A 99 10.40 -4.47 -2.81
CA THR A 99 11.43 -3.57 -3.30
C THR A 99 10.99 -2.14 -3.01
N GLY A 100 11.81 -1.44 -2.22
CA GLY A 100 11.53 -0.12 -1.69
C GLY A 100 11.28 0.95 -2.75
N THR A 101 10.36 1.84 -2.41
CA THR A 101 10.46 3.24 -2.80
C THR A 101 10.39 4.05 -1.51
N SER A 102 11.55 4.21 -0.88
CA SER A 102 11.78 5.22 0.15
C SER A 102 12.61 6.30 -0.51
N ASP A 103 12.00 7.05 -1.42
CA ASP A 103 12.60 8.23 -2.04
C ASP A 103 11.54 9.32 -2.04
N ASP A 104 11.41 10.00 -0.90
CA ASP A 104 11.29 11.46 -0.77
C ASP A 104 10.87 11.81 0.68
N ALA A 105 11.84 11.76 1.59
CA ALA A 105 11.79 12.51 2.83
C ALA A 105 13.20 13.04 3.06
N GLY A 106 13.33 14.35 2.87
CA GLY A 106 14.60 15.05 2.72
C GLY A 106 15.66 14.69 3.75
N SER A 107 16.88 14.56 3.24
CA SER A 107 18.13 14.61 3.97
C SER A 107 18.15 15.81 4.94
N ILE A 108 17.81 15.57 6.20
CA ILE A 108 18.26 16.41 7.31
C ILE A 108 19.68 15.99 7.65
N ALA A 109 20.64 16.58 6.94
CA ALA A 109 22.04 16.49 7.31
C ALA A 109 22.17 17.01 8.75
N SER A 110 22.62 16.13 9.65
CA SER A 110 22.89 16.46 11.04
C SER A 110 23.96 17.55 11.10
N ALA A 111 23.56 18.74 11.53
CA ALA A 111 24.43 19.66 12.25
C ALA A 111 23.91 19.68 13.69
N ASP A 112 24.78 19.34 14.64
CA ASP A 112 24.61 19.39 16.09
C ASP A 112 23.63 20.49 16.56
N GLY A 113 22.38 20.11 16.76
CA GLY A 113 21.32 21.00 17.22
C GLY A 113 20.30 20.19 17.97
N HIS A 114 20.27 20.35 19.29
CA HIS A 114 19.25 19.78 20.17
C HIS A 114 17.86 20.15 19.62
N VAL A 115 17.11 19.16 19.14
CA VAL A 115 15.73 19.35 18.70
C VAL A 115 14.88 19.47 19.96
N GLU A 116 14.63 20.69 20.41
CA GLU A 116 13.63 20.96 21.44
C GLU A 116 12.25 20.68 20.84
N VAL A 117 11.70 19.51 21.16
CA VAL A 117 10.30 19.20 20.87
C VAL A 117 9.46 19.87 21.94
N PRO A 118 8.68 20.92 21.63
CA PRO A 118 7.87 21.61 22.63
C PRO A 118 6.78 20.66 23.16
N ASP A 119 6.60 20.62 24.48
CA ASP A 119 5.60 19.80 25.19
C ASP A 119 4.14 20.20 24.89
N ASP A 120 3.90 21.34 24.24
CA ASP A 120 2.55 21.84 23.94
C ASP A 120 2.43 22.42 22.53
N LEU A 121 1.29 22.18 21.88
CA LEU A 121 0.94 22.64 20.53
C LEU A 121 0.95 24.17 20.40
N SER A 122 0.85 24.87 21.54
CA SER A 122 0.98 26.32 21.67
C SER A 122 2.32 26.88 21.16
N GLY A 123 3.38 26.07 21.09
CA GLY A 123 4.71 26.48 20.60
C GLY A 123 4.82 26.66 19.08
N LEU A 124 3.89 26.08 18.31
CA LEU A 124 3.92 26.13 16.84
C LEU A 124 3.65 27.54 16.29
N ASP A 125 2.78 28.32 16.96
CA ASP A 125 2.45 29.70 16.54
C ASP A 125 3.64 30.64 16.77
N THR A 126 4.37 30.46 17.87
CA THR A 126 5.54 31.28 18.23
C THR A 126 6.71 31.03 17.28
N ALA A 127 7.06 29.76 17.03
CA ALA A 127 8.16 29.39 16.13
C ALA A 127 7.89 29.86 14.68
N GLN A 128 6.65 29.76 14.22
CA GLN A 128 6.28 30.22 12.88
C GLN A 128 6.32 31.75 12.77
N ARG A 129 5.96 32.49 13.83
CA ARG A 129 6.03 33.96 13.86
C ARG A 129 7.46 34.48 13.85
N GLU A 130 8.36 33.89 14.63
CA GLU A 130 9.77 34.30 14.63
C GLU A 130 10.42 34.07 13.26
N HIS A 131 10.11 32.94 12.60
CA HIS A 131 10.62 32.65 11.27
C HIS A 131 10.11 33.64 10.21
N LEU A 132 8.87 34.10 10.33
CA LEU A 132 8.31 35.14 9.46
C LEU A 132 8.92 36.52 9.73
N GLU A 133 9.26 36.84 10.98
CA GLU A 133 9.88 38.12 11.34
C GLU A 133 11.33 38.21 10.86
N ASN A 134 12.11 37.13 10.99
CA ASN A 134 13.47 37.06 10.45
C ASN A 134 13.46 37.17 8.91
N LYS A 135 12.54 36.46 8.24
CA LYS A 135 12.41 36.53 6.78
C LYS A 135 12.03 37.93 6.28
N ARG A 136 11.24 38.68 7.07
CA ARG A 136 10.91 40.08 6.76
C ARG A 136 12.11 41.01 6.90
N ARG A 137 12.96 40.78 7.91
CA ARG A 137 14.20 41.55 8.11
C ARG A 137 15.20 41.32 6.98
N GLU A 138 15.39 40.06 6.61
CA GLU A 138 16.33 39.67 5.55
C GLU A 138 15.92 40.23 4.17
N ASN A 139 14.62 40.23 3.86
CA ASN A 139 14.13 40.83 2.61
C ASN A 139 14.22 42.37 2.59
N GLY A 140 14.07 43.04 3.74
CA GLY A 140 14.11 44.51 3.83
C GLY A 140 15.50 45.12 3.62
N GLU A 141 16.57 44.33 3.77
CA GLU A 141 17.95 44.77 3.55
C GLU A 141 18.38 44.69 2.06
N THR A 142 17.58 44.06 1.21
CA THR A 142 17.87 43.94 -0.23
C THR A 142 17.32 45.09 -1.09
N GLU A 143 16.50 45.98 -0.53
CA GLU A 143 15.85 47.07 -1.27
C GLU A 143 16.58 48.43 -1.19
N ASP A 144 17.66 48.58 -0.39
CA ASP A 144 18.40 49.85 -0.21
C ASP A 144 19.85 49.81 -0.74
N LYS A 145 20.12 49.07 -1.83
CA LYS A 145 21.43 49.11 -2.49
C LYS A 145 21.37 49.23 -4.01
#